data_AF-A0A3P9IIT0-F1
#
_entry.id   AF-A0A3P9IIT0-F1
#
_cell.length_a   1.000
_cell.length_b   1.000
_cell.length_c   1.000
_cell.angle_alpha   90.00
_cell.angle_beta   90.00
_cell.angle_gamma   90.00
#
_symmetry.space_group_name_H-M   'P 1'
#
loop_
_entity.id
_entity.type
_entity.pdbx_description
1 polymer ?
#
loop_
_entity_poly.entity_id
_entity_poly.type
_entity_poly.pdbx_seq_one_letter_code
_entity_poly.pdbx_strand_id
1 'polypeptide(L)'
;MTPSQYRDRDSLVDAQTNIYTKREGEDITVRCNLTFSGSRKLLCKETCEKGNILINTTSNEDQRGRYSIKYEYRYLEPSILDVTITKLTKSDSGWYRCELQKDWSPDSEDNFKIIVTEGEFSFLPCGLDRPVCFSVMGCCLAAPVLIIWRKNKYLDI
;
A
#
# COMPACT_ATOMS: atom_id res chain seq x y z
N MET A 1 -54.78 12.60 12.70
CA MET A 1 -53.45 13.12 12.34
C MET A 1 -52.44 12.05 12.72
N THR A 2 -52.08 11.20 11.76
CA THR A 2 -51.20 10.04 11.96
C THR A 2 -49.76 10.43 11.63
N PRO A 3 -48.77 10.15 12.50
CA PRO A 3 -47.38 10.26 12.09
C PRO A 3 -47.07 9.10 11.14
N SER A 4 -46.71 9.47 9.90
CA SER A 4 -46.28 8.58 8.84
C SER A 4 -45.05 7.77 9.27
N GLN A 5 -45.16 6.45 9.17
CA GLN A 5 -44.04 5.52 9.21
C GLN A 5 -43.05 5.86 8.08
N TYR A 6 -41.95 6.53 8.41
CA TYR A 6 -40.80 6.58 7.53
C TYR A 6 -39.96 5.33 7.80
N ARG A 7 -40.04 4.37 6.88
CA ARG A 7 -39.26 3.12 6.92
C ARG A 7 -37.79 3.48 6.75
N ASP A 8 -37.00 3.31 7.79
CA ASP A 8 -35.57 3.11 7.63
C ASP A 8 -35.38 1.79 6.88
N ARG A 9 -34.95 1.89 5.63
CA ARG A 9 -34.72 0.74 4.76
C ARG A 9 -33.43 0.93 3.98
N ASP A 10 -32.35 1.22 4.69
CA ASP A 10 -31.00 0.89 4.19
C ASP A 10 -30.53 -0.41 4.84
N SER A 11 -31.30 -1.47 4.60
CA SER A 11 -30.71 -2.81 4.47
C SER A 11 -30.12 -2.90 3.06
N LEU A 12 -29.03 -2.20 2.83
CA LEU A 12 -28.19 -2.42 1.66
C LEU A 12 -27.24 -3.55 2.02
N VAL A 13 -27.48 -4.69 1.37
CA VAL A 13 -26.66 -5.89 1.33
C VAL A 13 -25.19 -5.54 1.58
N ASP A 14 -24.62 -6.06 2.67
CA ASP A 14 -23.18 -6.01 2.91
C ASP A 14 -22.50 -6.78 1.78
N ALA A 15 -22.18 -6.08 0.69
CA ALA A 15 -21.28 -6.57 -0.32
C ALA A 15 -19.94 -6.71 0.39
N GLN A 16 -19.64 -7.94 0.80
CA GLN A 16 -18.49 -8.30 1.60
C GLN A 16 -17.23 -7.63 1.04
N THR A 17 -16.81 -6.55 1.66
CA THR A 17 -15.64 -5.81 1.22
C THR A 17 -14.42 -6.59 1.65
N ASN A 18 -13.56 -6.97 0.71
CA ASN A 18 -12.30 -7.66 1.01
C ASN A 18 -11.33 -6.70 1.73
N ILE A 19 -11.29 -6.76 3.06
CA ILE A 19 -10.39 -5.96 3.91
C ILE A 19 -9.32 -6.85 4.52
N TYR A 20 -8.06 -6.51 4.31
CA TYR A 20 -6.90 -7.21 4.84
C TYR A 20 -6.13 -6.32 5.81
N THR A 21 -5.98 -6.77 7.04
CA THR A 21 -5.13 -6.13 8.04
C THR A 21 -3.80 -6.86 8.14
N LYS A 22 -2.70 -6.14 7.97
CA LYS A 22 -1.32 -6.67 8.00
C LYS A 22 -0.42 -5.80 8.85
N ARG A 23 0.63 -6.38 9.42
CA ARG A 23 1.65 -5.62 10.15
C ARG A 23 2.67 -5.04 9.15
N GLU A 24 3.23 -3.89 9.50
CA GLU A 24 4.35 -3.32 8.75
C GLU A 24 5.53 -4.31 8.65
N GLY A 25 6.14 -4.38 7.48
CA GLY A 25 7.21 -5.32 7.13
C GLY A 25 6.72 -6.67 6.60
N GLU A 26 5.45 -7.02 6.80
CA GLU A 26 4.88 -8.27 6.27
C GLU A 26 4.63 -8.22 4.76
N ASP A 27 4.51 -9.40 4.16
CA ASP A 27 4.05 -9.58 2.79
C ASP A 27 2.55 -9.91 2.77
N ILE A 28 1.88 -9.58 1.66
CA ILE A 28 0.50 -9.99 1.40
C ILE A 28 0.38 -10.53 -0.01
N THR A 29 -0.36 -11.63 -0.16
CA THR A 29 -0.89 -12.09 -1.44
C THR A 29 -2.41 -12.04 -1.36
N VAL A 30 -3.04 -11.31 -2.28
CA VAL A 30 -4.49 -11.21 -2.41
C VAL A 30 -4.92 -11.96 -3.67
N ARG A 31 -5.93 -12.81 -3.52
CA ARG A 31 -6.54 -13.54 -4.62
C ARG A 31 -7.75 -12.78 -5.15
N CYS A 32 -7.61 -12.23 -6.35
CA CYS A 32 -8.71 -11.55 -7.03
C CYS A 32 -9.46 -12.51 -7.95
N ASN A 33 -10.78 -12.55 -7.82
CA ASN A 33 -11.64 -13.39 -8.65
C ASN A 33 -12.28 -12.55 -9.75
N LEU A 34 -11.88 -12.81 -10.99
CA LEU A 34 -12.23 -11.96 -12.13
C LEU A 34 -13.16 -12.71 -13.07
N THR A 35 -14.38 -12.20 -13.20
CA THR A 35 -15.48 -12.79 -14.00
C THR A 35 -15.05 -13.11 -15.42
N PHE A 36 -14.21 -12.27 -16.02
CA PHE A 36 -13.70 -12.46 -17.37
C PHE A 36 -12.18 -12.56 -17.41
N SER A 37 -11.67 -13.30 -18.39
CA SER A 37 -10.23 -13.35 -18.68
C SER A 37 -9.73 -12.06 -19.31
N GLY A 38 -8.42 -11.82 -19.27
CA GLY A 38 -7.78 -10.67 -19.94
C GLY A 38 -6.38 -10.94 -20.43
N SER A 39 -5.98 -10.23 -21.50
CA SER A 39 -4.63 -10.32 -22.06
C SER A 39 -3.65 -9.51 -21.21
N ARG A 40 -4.09 -8.40 -20.65
CA ARG A 40 -3.30 -7.50 -19.82
C ARG A 40 -3.77 -7.56 -18.36
N LYS A 41 -2.81 -7.58 -17.44
CA LYS A 41 -3.00 -7.80 -16.01
C LYS A 41 -2.43 -6.60 -15.26
N LEU A 42 -3.22 -6.00 -14.39
CA LEU A 42 -2.82 -4.83 -13.63
C LEU A 42 -3.13 -5.01 -12.15
N LEU A 43 -2.24 -4.45 -11.33
CA LEU A 43 -2.52 -4.09 -9.95
C LEU A 43 -2.36 -2.58 -9.82
N CYS A 44 -3.39 -1.92 -9.29
CA CYS A 44 -3.44 -0.48 -9.15
C CYS A 44 -3.77 -0.08 -7.71
N LYS A 45 -3.29 1.09 -7.30
CA LYS A 45 -3.72 1.75 -6.07
C LYS A 45 -4.90 2.64 -6.39
N GLU A 46 -6.04 2.43 -5.73
CA GLU A 46 -7.32 3.09 -6.04
C GLU A 46 -7.80 2.81 -7.48
N THR A 47 -7.49 3.67 -8.44
CA THR A 47 -7.91 3.56 -9.85
C THR A 47 -6.77 3.09 -10.76
N CYS A 48 -7.06 2.45 -11.89
CA CYS A 48 -6.05 2.07 -12.88
C CYS A 48 -5.68 3.20 -13.86
N GLU A 49 -5.61 4.43 -13.37
CA GLU A 49 -5.14 5.59 -14.12
C GLU A 49 -3.61 5.74 -14.10
N LYS A 50 -3.07 6.54 -15.01
CA LYS A 50 -1.62 6.79 -15.11
C LYS A 50 -1.11 7.39 -13.80
N GLY A 51 -0.19 6.70 -13.14
CA GLY A 51 0.39 7.10 -11.85
C GLY A 51 0.00 6.16 -10.70
N ASN A 52 -1.15 5.49 -10.82
CA ASN A 52 -1.65 4.57 -9.81
C ASN A 52 -1.35 3.09 -10.11
N ILE A 53 -0.90 2.79 -11.33
CA ILE A 53 -0.53 1.45 -11.77
C ILE A 53 0.79 1.02 -11.10
N LEU A 54 0.71 0.00 -10.25
CA LEU A 54 1.86 -0.55 -9.52
C LEU A 54 2.63 -1.55 -10.39
N ILE A 55 1.90 -2.45 -11.05
CA ILE A 55 2.43 -3.41 -12.02
C ILE A 55 1.43 -3.59 -13.17
N ASN A 56 1.94 -3.77 -14.38
CA ASN A 56 1.18 -3.94 -15.60
C ASN A 56 1.95 -4.84 -16.55
N THR A 57 1.35 -5.95 -16.94
CA THR A 57 2.00 -6.97 -17.75
C THR A 57 1.01 -7.70 -18.65
N THR A 58 1.52 -8.29 -19.73
CA THR A 58 0.76 -9.25 -20.56
C THR A 58 1.09 -10.70 -20.21
N SER A 59 2.18 -10.93 -19.47
CA SER A 59 2.63 -12.24 -19.02
C SER A 59 1.72 -12.81 -17.93
N ASN A 60 1.71 -14.13 -17.77
CA ASN A 60 0.94 -14.77 -16.70
C ASN A 60 1.64 -14.71 -15.34
N GLU A 61 2.96 -14.56 -15.31
CA GLU A 61 3.72 -14.23 -14.11
C GLU A 61 4.66 -13.08 -14.43
N ASP A 62 4.74 -12.10 -13.53
CA ASP A 62 5.66 -10.98 -13.65
C ASP A 62 5.93 -10.35 -12.27
N GLN A 63 7.06 -9.68 -12.15
CA GLN A 63 7.46 -8.97 -10.94
C GLN A 63 8.08 -7.63 -11.29
N ARG A 64 7.61 -6.58 -10.61
CA ARG A 64 8.15 -5.22 -10.71
C ARG A 64 8.42 -4.67 -9.31
N GLY A 65 9.69 -4.68 -8.92
CA GLY A 65 10.10 -4.23 -7.59
C GLY A 65 9.46 -5.10 -6.50
N ARG A 66 8.65 -4.47 -5.64
CA ARG A 66 7.95 -5.14 -4.53
C ARG A 66 6.62 -5.78 -4.91
N TYR A 67 6.15 -5.59 -6.14
CA TYR A 67 4.85 -6.05 -6.62
C TYR A 67 5.02 -7.23 -7.58
N SER A 68 4.19 -8.26 -7.46
CA SER A 68 4.13 -9.36 -8.42
C SER A 68 2.71 -9.81 -8.72
N ILE A 69 2.55 -10.44 -9.88
CA ILE A 69 1.29 -10.98 -10.39
C ILE A 69 1.50 -12.44 -10.77
N LYS A 70 0.49 -13.27 -10.48
CA LYS A 70 0.33 -14.62 -11.02
C LYS A 70 -1.10 -14.80 -11.51
N TYR A 71 -1.26 -15.06 -12.80
CA TYR A 71 -2.54 -15.21 -13.49
C TYR A 71 -2.81 -16.66 -13.84
N GLU A 72 -3.99 -17.13 -13.46
CA GLU A 72 -4.52 -18.44 -13.83
C GLU A 72 -5.80 -18.25 -14.64
N TYR A 73 -5.71 -18.58 -15.93
CA TYR A 73 -6.87 -18.59 -16.81
C TYR A 73 -7.78 -19.77 -16.48
N ARG A 74 -9.08 -19.50 -16.34
CA ARG A 74 -10.12 -20.53 -16.20
C ARG A 74 -11.20 -20.31 -17.25
N TYR A 75 -11.60 -21.40 -17.93
CA TYR A 75 -12.55 -21.34 -19.05
C TYR A 75 -14.01 -21.28 -18.59
N LEU A 76 -14.39 -22.08 -17.60
CA LEU A 76 -15.76 -22.18 -17.07
C LEU A 76 -15.96 -21.49 -15.72
N GLU A 77 -14.89 -20.95 -15.14
CA GLU A 77 -14.88 -20.32 -13.82
C GLU A 77 -14.28 -18.91 -13.93
N PRO A 78 -14.51 -18.03 -12.94
CA PRO A 78 -13.76 -16.79 -12.82
C PRO A 78 -12.26 -17.04 -12.90
N SER A 79 -11.57 -16.24 -13.71
CA SER A 79 -10.12 -16.30 -13.76
C SER A 79 -9.53 -15.76 -12.45
N ILE A 80 -8.36 -16.28 -12.07
CA ILE A 80 -7.70 -15.89 -10.83
C ILE A 80 -6.50 -15.00 -11.13
N LEU A 81 -6.41 -13.89 -10.42
CA LEU A 81 -5.24 -13.03 -10.39
C LEU A 81 -4.73 -12.94 -8.95
N ASP A 82 -3.67 -13.66 -8.64
CA ASP A 82 -2.97 -13.54 -7.36
C ASP A 82 -1.99 -12.36 -7.47
N VAL A 83 -2.18 -11.34 -6.63
CA VAL A 83 -1.33 -10.15 -6.55
C VAL A 83 -0.57 -10.15 -5.23
N THR A 84 0.74 -9.87 -5.28
CA THR A 84 1.57 -9.83 -4.06
C THR A 84 2.20 -8.46 -3.89
N ILE A 85 2.20 -7.98 -2.65
CA ILE A 85 2.94 -6.79 -2.21
C ILE A 85 3.86 -7.23 -1.07
N THR A 86 5.17 -7.09 -1.29
CA THR A 86 6.18 -7.45 -0.28
C THR A 86 6.55 -6.27 0.61
N LYS A 87 6.93 -6.53 1.86
CA LYS A 87 7.46 -5.55 2.83
C LYS A 87 6.55 -4.33 3.00
N LEU A 88 5.30 -4.55 3.34
CA LEU A 88 4.29 -3.51 3.49
C LEU A 88 4.78 -2.39 4.43
N THR A 89 4.48 -1.14 4.07
CA THR A 89 4.73 0.04 4.89
C THR A 89 3.41 0.68 5.29
N LYS A 90 3.40 1.56 6.28
CA LYS A 90 2.19 2.34 6.61
C LYS A 90 1.53 3.02 5.42
N SER A 91 2.35 3.54 4.50
CA SER A 91 1.89 4.21 3.28
C SER A 91 1.18 3.28 2.28
N ASP A 92 1.37 1.97 2.40
CA ASP A 92 0.69 0.97 1.57
C ASP A 92 -0.77 0.75 2.02
N SER A 93 -1.23 1.34 3.12
CA SER A 93 -2.65 1.33 3.48
C SER A 93 -3.48 2.06 2.42
N GLY A 94 -4.65 1.50 2.08
CA GLY A 94 -5.54 2.10 1.09
C GLY A 94 -6.30 1.06 0.28
N TRP A 95 -7.02 1.56 -0.73
CA TRP A 95 -7.74 0.75 -1.69
C TRP A 95 -6.83 0.32 -2.83
N TYR A 96 -7.10 -0.88 -3.32
CA TYR A 96 -6.41 -1.51 -4.43
C TYR A 96 -7.42 -2.14 -5.37
N ARG A 97 -7.00 -2.26 -6.62
CA ARG A 97 -7.78 -2.85 -7.70
C ARG A 97 -6.92 -3.83 -8.48
N CYS A 98 -7.41 -5.06 -8.59
CA CYS A 98 -6.99 -6.01 -9.61
C CYS A 98 -7.79 -5.73 -10.88
N GLU A 99 -7.13 -5.71 -12.04
CA GLU A 99 -7.82 -5.48 -13.30
C GLU A 99 -7.26 -6.36 -14.42
N LEU A 100 -8.16 -6.98 -15.17
CA LEU A 100 -7.90 -7.67 -16.42
C LEU A 100 -8.49 -6.86 -17.57
N GLN A 101 -7.62 -6.43 -18.48
CA GLN A 101 -8.04 -5.68 -19.66
C GLN A 101 -8.04 -6.54 -20.93
N LYS A 102 -8.96 -6.19 -21.84
CA LYS A 102 -9.07 -6.73 -23.20
C LYS A 102 -9.43 -5.62 -24.18
N ASP A 103 -8.94 -5.76 -25.41
CA ASP A 103 -9.13 -4.73 -26.43
C ASP A 103 -10.60 -4.53 -26.87
N TRP A 104 -11.49 -5.53 -26.71
CA TRP A 104 -12.85 -5.53 -27.29
C TRP A 104 -13.96 -5.92 -26.29
N SER A 105 -13.66 -6.01 -25.00
CA SER A 105 -14.64 -6.40 -23.98
C SER A 105 -14.49 -5.55 -22.72
N PRO A 106 -15.52 -5.47 -21.87
CA PRO A 106 -15.39 -4.83 -20.57
C PRO A 106 -14.25 -5.44 -19.76
N ASP A 107 -13.55 -4.58 -19.02
CA ASP A 107 -12.52 -5.01 -18.09
C ASP A 107 -13.17 -5.78 -16.93
N SER A 108 -12.41 -6.72 -16.37
CA SER A 108 -12.83 -7.43 -15.16
C SER A 108 -12.01 -6.93 -13.98
N GLU A 109 -12.68 -6.49 -12.92
CA GLU A 109 -12.05 -5.89 -11.75
C GLU A 109 -12.47 -6.56 -10.44
N ASP A 110 -11.59 -6.50 -9.45
CA ASP A 110 -11.88 -6.84 -8.06
C ASP A 110 -11.16 -5.84 -7.15
N ASN A 111 -11.87 -5.33 -6.13
CA ASN A 111 -11.40 -4.25 -5.28
C ASN A 111 -11.19 -4.78 -3.85
N PHE A 112 -10.09 -4.37 -3.23
CA PHE A 112 -9.78 -4.74 -1.85
C PHE A 112 -9.08 -3.62 -1.11
N LYS A 113 -9.15 -3.65 0.23
CA LYS A 113 -8.51 -2.66 1.09
C LYS A 113 -7.42 -3.30 1.92
N ILE A 114 -6.26 -2.68 1.96
CA ILE A 114 -5.19 -3.04 2.90
C ILE A 114 -5.15 -2.01 4.03
N ILE A 115 -5.07 -2.50 5.26
CA ILE A 115 -4.81 -1.72 6.47
C ILE A 115 -3.49 -2.19 7.06
N VAL A 116 -2.48 -1.32 7.08
CA VAL A 116 -1.17 -1.66 7.65
C VAL A 116 -1.07 -1.13 9.08
N THR A 117 -0.99 -2.03 10.05
CA THR A 117 -0.78 -1.72 11.48
C THR A 117 0.72 -1.61 11.78
N GLU A 118 1.06 -0.99 12.92
CA GLU A 118 2.48 -0.87 13.30
C GLU A 118 3.02 -2.27 13.53
N GLY A 119 4.22 -2.53 13.03
CA GLY A 119 4.96 -3.68 13.49
C GLY A 119 5.20 -3.52 14.99
N GLU A 120 5.01 -4.58 15.76
CA GLU A 120 5.68 -4.65 17.05
C GLU A 120 7.18 -4.58 16.74
N PHE A 121 7.79 -3.42 16.94
CA PHE A 121 9.22 -3.34 17.11
C PHE A 121 9.51 -4.25 18.29
N SER A 122 9.90 -5.50 18.03
CA SER A 122 10.59 -6.29 19.02
C SER A 122 11.90 -5.55 19.24
N PHE A 123 11.86 -4.60 20.17
CA PHE A 123 13.01 -4.34 21.01
C PHE A 123 13.30 -5.71 21.62
N LEU A 124 14.16 -6.49 20.94
CA LEU A 124 14.92 -7.52 21.61
C LEU A 124 15.47 -6.79 22.83
N PRO A 125 15.10 -7.19 24.06
CA PRO A 125 15.70 -6.56 25.21
C PRO A 125 17.20 -6.75 25.03
N CYS A 126 17.91 -5.63 24.80
CA CYS A 126 19.36 -5.62 24.90
C CYS A 126 19.65 -6.09 26.32
N GLY A 127 20.06 -7.34 26.43
CA GLY A 127 20.09 -8.05 27.69
C GLY A 127 20.91 -9.31 27.58
N LEU A 128 22.12 -9.20 27.05
CA LEU A 128 23.34 -9.77 27.64
C LEU A 128 24.54 -9.17 26.88
N ASP A 129 25.21 -8.21 27.54
CA ASP A 129 26.49 -7.60 27.18
C ASP A 129 26.60 -6.74 25.91
N ARG A 130 26.23 -5.44 26.05
CA ARG A 130 27.01 -4.21 25.73
C ARG A 130 26.10 -3.03 25.30
N PRO A 131 26.42 -1.78 25.70
CA PRO A 131 25.60 -0.61 25.38
C PRO A 131 26.03 -0.03 24.04
N VAL A 132 25.27 -0.27 22.97
CA VAL A 132 25.20 0.68 21.85
C VAL A 132 23.86 0.59 21.14
N CYS A 133 22.91 1.41 21.60
CA CYS A 133 21.79 1.84 20.77
C CYS A 133 22.30 2.94 19.84
N PHE A 134 22.77 2.59 18.64
CA PHE A 134 22.86 3.57 17.56
C PHE A 134 21.48 3.68 16.90
N SER A 135 20.59 4.48 17.47
CA SER A 135 19.55 5.10 16.66
C SER A 135 20.21 6.26 15.91
N VAL A 136 20.56 6.03 14.65
CA VAL A 136 20.81 7.14 13.72
C VAL A 136 19.43 7.68 13.32
N MET A 137 18.83 8.48 14.20
CA MET A 137 17.77 9.41 13.80
C MET A 137 18.30 10.82 14.10
N GLY A 138 18.50 11.59 13.03
CA GLY A 138 19.36 12.74 12.99
C GLY A 138 19.00 13.84 13.98
N CYS A 139 19.96 14.16 14.85
CA CYS A 139 20.13 15.52 15.36
C CYS A 139 20.69 16.39 14.24
N CYS A 140 19.95 17.43 13.85
CA CYS A 140 20.35 18.71 13.23
C CYS A 140 19.01 19.32 12.76
N LEU A 141 18.46 20.38 13.33
CA LEU A 141 19.06 21.71 13.51
C LEU A 141 18.41 22.39 14.72
N ALA A 142 19.17 22.56 15.81
CA ALA A 142 18.95 23.69 16.71
C ALA A 142 20.01 24.72 16.34
N ALA A 143 19.61 25.80 15.65
CA ALA A 143 20.49 26.92 15.37
C ALA A 143 20.80 27.66 16.68
N PRO A 144 22.07 27.78 17.11
CA PRO A 144 22.40 28.65 18.22
C PRO A 144 22.49 30.10 17.74
N VAL A 145 21.89 30.96 18.55
CA VAL A 145 21.92 32.42 18.50
C VAL A 145 23.35 32.97 18.46
N LEU A 146 23.51 34.05 17.70
CA LEU A 146 24.68 34.93 17.56
C LEU A 146 25.57 35.06 18.81
N ILE A 147 26.85 34.72 18.68
CA ILE A 147 27.92 35.24 19.55
C ILE A 147 28.88 36.04 18.69
N ILE A 148 28.82 37.35 18.86
CA ILE A 148 29.68 38.36 18.27
C ILE A 148 31.09 38.23 18.87
N TRP A 149 32.12 38.03 18.04
CA TRP A 149 33.51 38.31 18.42
C TRP A 149 34.09 39.47 17.61
N ARG A 150 34.18 40.58 18.33
CA ARG A 150 34.90 41.82 18.02
C ARG A 150 36.39 41.51 17.77
N LYS A 151 36.92 41.83 16.58
CA LYS A 151 38.36 42.00 16.40
C LYS A 151 38.65 43.46 16.06
N ASN A 152 39.18 44.13 17.07
CA ASN A 152 39.82 45.44 17.01
C ASN A 152 41.12 45.28 16.19
N LYS A 153 41.22 45.92 15.03
CA LYS A 153 42.51 46.18 14.37
C LYS A 153 42.73 47.69 14.38
N TYR A 154 43.58 48.13 15.30
CA TYR A 154 44.24 49.42 15.24
C TYR A 154 45.48 49.27 14.34
N LEU A 155 45.59 50.18 13.38
CA LEU A 155 46.79 50.68 12.67
C LEU A 155 47.62 49.68 11.83
N ASP A 156 47.74 49.97 10.53
CA ASP A 156 49.02 50.34 9.91
C ASP A 156 48.80 50.88 8.48
N ILE A 157 49.29 52.12 8.26
CA ILE A 157 49.50 52.93 7.03
C ILE A 157 48.28 53.67 6.45
#